data_AF-A0A931TN28-F1
#
_entry.id   AF-A0A931TN28-F1
#
_cell.length_a   1.000
_cell.length_b   1.000
_cell.length_c   1.000
_cell.angle_alpha   90.00
_cell.angle_beta   90.00
_cell.angle_gamma   90.00
#
_symmetry.space_group_name_H-M   'P 1'
#
loop_
_entity.id
_entity.type
_entity.pdbx_description
1 polymer ?
#
loop_
_entity_poly.entity_id
_entity_poly.type
_entity_poly.pdbx_seq_one_letter_code
_entity_poly.pdbx_strand_id
1 'polypeptide(L)' 'MTLLRLEKGEPGVAVGICATVLFVLGLADRLADIADPKNDPIELQLEEEHLPKRIRTPRRPKPTAGA' A
#
# COMPACT_ATOMS: atom_id res chain seq x y z
N MET A 1 26.59 9.90 -6.95
CA MET A 1 26.70 9.28 -5.62
C MET A 1 25.34 8.75 -5.20
N THR A 2 25.27 7.55 -4.63
CA THR A 2 24.02 6.88 -4.24
C THR A 2 23.25 7.63 -3.15
N LEU A 3 23.95 8.27 -2.20
CA LEU A 3 23.32 9.09 -1.17
C LEU A 3 22.53 10.27 -1.74
N LEU A 4 23.12 11.02 -2.68
CA LEU A 4 22.44 12.15 -3.32
C LEU A 4 21.18 11.73 -4.10
N ARG A 5 21.21 10.55 -4.72
CA ARG A 5 20.06 10.00 -5.44
C ARG A 5 18.95 9.59 -4.47
N LEU A 6 19.34 9.03 -3.32
CA LEU A 6 18.42 8.68 -2.24
C LEU A 6 17.75 9.93 -1.66
N GLU A 7 18.51 10.97 -1.35
CA GLU A 7 17.98 12.24 -0.83
C GLU A 7 17.02 12.92 -1.82
N LYS A 8 17.26 12.76 -3.12
CA LYS A 8 16.37 13.25 -4.20
C LYS A 8 15.16 12.36 -4.46
N GLY A 9 15.06 11.20 -3.79
CA GLY A 9 13.96 10.25 -4.01
C GLY A 9 13.97 9.58 -5.38
N GLU A 10 15.15 9.38 -6.00
CA GLU A 10 15.20 8.75 -7.32
C GLU A 10 14.75 7.27 -7.26
N PRO A 11 13.81 6.83 -8.12
CA PRO A 11 13.27 5.46 -8.09
C PRO A 11 14.27 4.37 -8.51
N GLY A 12 15.44 4.76 -9.03
CA GLY A 12 16.53 3.83 -9.38
C GLY A 12 17.42 3.44 -8.20
N VAL A 13 17.17 3.95 -7.00
CA VAL A 13 17.91 3.57 -5.78
C VAL A 13 17.33 2.26 -5.25
N ALA A 14 18.20 1.28 -5.00
CA ALA A 14 17.77 0.00 -4.44
C ALA A 14 17.18 0.21 -3.03
N VAL A 15 16.02 -0.40 -2.75
CA VAL A 15 15.32 -0.31 -1.46
C VAL A 15 16.21 -0.69 -0.27
N GLY A 16 17.15 -1.61 -0.45
CA GLY A 16 18.11 -2.01 0.59
C GLY A 16 19.01 -0.85 1.06
N ILE A 17 19.29 0.13 0.19
CA ILE A 17 20.04 1.34 0.56
C ILE A 17 19.19 2.21 1.49
N CYS A 18 17.90 2.42 1.17
CA CYS A 18 16.96 3.16 2.02
C CYS A 18 16.86 2.50 3.40
N ALA A 19 16.68 1.18 3.45
CA ALA A 19 16.58 0.41 4.68
C ALA A 19 17.86 0.51 5.54
N THR A 20 19.04 0.47 4.90
CA THR A 20 20.32 0.59 5.59
C THR A 20 20.49 1.97 6.23
N VAL A 21 20.12 3.04 5.51
CA VAL A 21 20.19 4.41 6.04
C VAL A 21 19.24 4.57 7.23
N LEU A 22 17.99 4.10 7.11
CA LEU A 22 17.03 4.14 8.22
C LEU A 22 17.53 3.35 9.44
N PHE A 23 18.15 2.19 9.23
CA PHE A 23 18.73 1.39 10.31
C PHE A 23 19.85 2.14 11.05
N VAL A 24 20.81 2.72 10.32
CA VAL A 24 21.94 3.47 10.91
C VAL A 24 21.45 4.72 11.66
N LEU A 25 20.35 5.34 11.22
CA LEU A 25 19.74 6.49 11.88
C LEU A 25 18.84 6.12 13.07
N GLY A 26 18.67 4.83 13.38
CA GLY A 26 17.78 4.38 14.46
C GLY A 26 16.29 4.52 14.12
N LEU A 27 15.95 4.63 12.83
CA LEU A 27 14.60 4.77 12.29
C LEU A 27 14.08 3.46 11.68
N ALA A 28 14.61 2.31 12.10
CA ALA A 28 14.26 1.01 11.52
C ALA A 28 12.75 0.72 11.56
N ASP A 29 12.06 1.14 12.63
CA ASP A 29 10.60 0.95 12.76
C ASP A 29 9.81 1.70 11.68
N ARG A 30 10.35 2.81 11.15
CA ARG A 30 9.74 3.57 10.05
C ARG A 30 9.70 2.79 8.74
N LEU A 31 10.48 1.72 8.60
CA LEU A 31 10.47 0.88 7.41
C LEU A 31 9.08 0.26 7.18
N ALA A 32 8.35 -0.07 8.25
CA ALA A 32 6.99 -0.58 8.17
C ALA A 32 5.99 0.47 7.65
N ASP A 33 6.28 1.75 7.89
CA ASP A 33 5.41 2.87 7.54
C ASP A 33 5.58 3.35 6.08
N ILE A 34 6.67 2.97 5.40
CA ILE A 34 7.06 3.54 4.08
C ILE A 34 5.98 3.36 3.02
N ALA A 35 5.28 2.23 3.06
CA ALA A 35 4.20 1.90 2.13
C ALA A 35 2.88 1.67 2.86
N ASP A 36 2.72 2.19 4.09
CA ASP A 36 1.44 2.14 4.80
C ASP A 36 0.45 3.05 4.06
N PRO A 37 -0.67 2.51 3.52
CA PRO A 37 -1.68 3.31 2.82
C PRO A 37 -2.21 4.48 3.66
N LYS A 38 -2.20 4.38 5.00
CA LYS A 38 -2.61 5.47 5.89
C LYS A 38 -1.79 6.74 5.71
N ASN A 39 -0.56 6.60 5.23
CA ASN A 39 0.36 7.70 4.98
C ASN A 39 0.29 8.20 3.52
N ASP A 40 -0.52 7.56 2.66
CA ASP A 40 -0.71 7.95 1.25
C ASP A 40 -2.19 8.31 0.97
N PRO A 41 -2.59 9.55 1.24
CA PRO A 41 -3.97 9.99 1.02
C PRO A 41 -4.36 10.05 -0.46
N ILE A 42 -3.40 10.12 -1.38
CA ILE A 42 -3.67 10.19 -2.82
C ILE A 42 -4.07 8.81 -3.32
N GLU A 43 -3.29 7.79 -3.00
CA GLU A 43 -3.62 6.40 -3.35
C GLU A 43 -4.93 5.95 -2.70
N LEU A 44 -5.19 6.34 -1.44
CA LEU A 44 -6.47 6.07 -0.79
C LEU A 44 -7.67 6.67 -1.54
N GLN A 45 -7.54 7.91 -2.05
CA GLN A 45 -8.58 8.53 -2.87
C GLN A 45 -8.77 7.78 -4.20
N LEU A 46 -7.66 7.38 -4.83
CA LEU A 46 -7.72 6.63 -6.10
C LEU A 46 -8.36 5.25 -5.92
N GLU A 47 -8.03 4.55 -4.83
CA GLU A 47 -8.68 3.30 -4.45
C GLU A 47 -10.18 3.49 -4.20
N GLU A 48 -10.58 4.59 -3.54
CA GLU A 48 -11.99 4.93 -3.33
C GLU A 48 -12.73 5.16 -4.67
N GLU A 49 -12.09 5.83 -5.64
CA GLU A 49 -12.63 6.00 -7.00
C GLU A 49 -12.74 4.67 -7.77
N HIS A 50 -11.80 3.76 -7.53
CA HIS A 50 -11.77 2.43 -8.14
C HIS A 50 -12.77 1.45 -7.52
N LEU A 51 -13.41 1.80 -6.39
CA LEU A 51 -14.41 0.93 -5.76
C LEU A 51 -15.59 0.65 -6.71
N PRO A 52 -16.09 -0.60 -6.72
CA PRO A 52 -17.24 -0.96 -7.53
C PRO A 52 -18.49 -0.21 -7.06
N LYS A 53 -19.05 0.63 -7.94
CA LYS A 53 -20.27 1.42 -7.68
C LYS A 53 -21.52 0.60 -7.33
N ARG A 54 -21.49 -0.73 -7.55
CA ARG A 54 -22.59 -1.63 -7.19
C ARG A 54 -22.06 -2.99 -6.76
N ILE A 55 -22.31 -3.34 -5.50
CA ILE A 55 -22.05 -4.68 -4.97
C ILE A 55 -23.29 -5.53 -5.20
N ARG A 56 -23.17 -6.60 -6.00
CA ARG A 56 -24.22 -7.61 -6.13
C ARG A 56 -24.08 -8.62 -5.00
N THR A 57 -25.06 -8.66 -4.10
CA THR A 57 -25.14 -9.75 -3.12
C THR A 57 -25.46 -11.07 -3.84
N PRO A 58 -24.77 -12.17 -3.50
CA PRO A 58 -25.08 -13.47 -4.07
C PRO A 58 -26.51 -13.85 -3.70
N ARG A 59 -27.28 -14.32 -4.70
CA ARG A 59 -28.69 -14.68 -4.53
C ARG A 59 -28.78 -15.88 -3.60
N ARG A 60 -29.50 -15.73 -2.47
CA ARG A 60 -29.78 -16.84 -1.56
C ARG A 60 -30.43 -17.99 -2.35
N PRO A 61 -29.91 -19.24 -2.27
CA PRO A 61 -30.53 -20.36 -2.94
C PRO A 61 -31.96 -20.53 -2.43
N LYS A 62 -32.91 -20.64 -3.38
CA LYS A 62 -34.32 -20.80 -3.08
C LYS A 62 -34.50 -22.18 -2.44
N PRO A 63 -35.21 -22.33 -1.31
CA PRO A 63 -35.48 -23.65 -0.76
C PRO A 63 -36.33 -24.41 -1.79
N THR A 64 -35.83 -25.56 -2.24
CA THR A 64 -36.60 -26.53 -3.00
C THR A 64 -37.71 -27.05 -2.09
N ALA A 65 -38.95 -26.68 -2.40
CA ALA A 65 -40.12 -27.27 -1.77
C ALA A 65 -40.34 -28.66 -2.38
N GLY A 66 -40.37 -29.68 -1.51
CA GLY A 66 -40.82 -31.03 -1.89
C GLY A 66 -39.99 -32.14 -1.27
N ALA A 67 -40.39 -32.56 -0.06
CA ALA A 67 -40.38 -33.95 0.39
C ALA A 67 -41.48 -34.09 1.45
#